data_AF-A0A655AHD0-F1
#
_entry.id   AF-A0A655AHD0-F1
#
_cell.length_a   1.000
_cell.length_b   1.000
_cell.length_c   1.000
_cell.angle_alpha   90.00
_cell.angle_beta   90.00
_cell.angle_gamma   90.00
#
_symmetry.space_group_name_H-M   'P 1'
#
loop_
_entity.id
_entity.type
_entity.pdbx_description
1 polymer ?
#
loop_
_entity_poly.entity_id
_entity_poly.type
_entity_poly.pdbx_seq_one_letter_code
_entity_poly.pdbx_strand_id
1 'polypeptide(L)'
;MPNARAVRCTADREGLRRLAADQLGLPTAPFWFVGSLGELQAVAVHAGFPLLVSPVAGVAGQGSSVVAGPNEVEPAWQRAAGHQVQPQTGGVSPRVCAESVVEIEFLVTMIVVCSQGPNGPLIEFCAPIGHRDADAGELESWQPQKLSTAALDAAKSIAARIVKALGGRGVFGVELMINGDEVYFADVTVCPAGSAWVTVRSQRLSVFELQARAILGLAVDTLMISPGAARVINPDHTAGRAAVGAAPPADALTGALGVPESDVVIFGRGLGVALATAPEVAIARERAREVASRLNVPDSRE
;
A
#
# COMPACT_ATOMS: atom_id res chain seq x y z
N MET A 1 -19.60 -0.59 -7.64
CA MET A 1 -18.32 -1.17 -8.07
C MET A 1 -17.47 -0.06 -8.67
N PRO A 2 -16.15 -0.02 -8.40
CA PRO A 2 -15.22 0.78 -9.19
C PRO A 2 -15.49 0.50 -10.66
N ASN A 3 -15.62 1.55 -11.46
CA ASN A 3 -16.01 1.40 -12.85
C ASN A 3 -14.81 0.96 -13.71
N ALA A 4 -15.06 0.53 -14.95
CA ALA A 4 -14.00 0.07 -15.85
C ALA A 4 -12.94 1.15 -16.14
N ARG A 5 -13.30 2.44 -16.07
CA ARG A 5 -12.35 3.55 -16.19
C ARG A 5 -11.43 3.59 -14.97
N ALA A 6 -11.97 3.49 -13.75
CA ALA A 6 -11.18 3.49 -12.53
C ALA A 6 -10.15 2.34 -12.53
N VAL A 7 -10.58 1.12 -12.86
CA VAL A 7 -9.70 -0.05 -12.95
C VAL A 7 -8.58 0.17 -13.98
N ARG A 8 -8.91 0.69 -15.18
CA ARG A 8 -7.91 0.98 -16.21
C ARG A 8 -6.94 2.08 -15.78
N CYS A 9 -7.44 3.16 -15.18
CA CYS A 9 -6.60 4.25 -14.71
C CYS A 9 -5.62 3.77 -13.64
N THR A 10 -6.06 2.97 -12.66
CA THR A 10 -5.16 2.45 -11.63
C THR A 10 -4.20 1.37 -12.11
N ALA A 11 -4.42 0.79 -13.29
CA ALA A 11 -3.49 -0.11 -13.94
C ALA A 11 -2.45 0.62 -14.82
N ASP A 12 -2.70 1.89 -15.15
CA ASP A 12 -1.81 2.76 -15.94
C ASP A 12 -1.15 3.80 -15.02
N ARG A 13 0.04 3.48 -14.50
CA ARG A 13 0.77 4.38 -13.59
C ARG A 13 1.07 5.74 -14.20
N GLU A 14 1.43 5.78 -15.48
CA GLU A 14 1.73 7.06 -16.15
C GLU A 14 0.46 7.89 -16.31
N GLY A 15 -0.62 7.29 -16.79
CA GLY A 15 -1.92 7.95 -16.90
C GLY A 15 -2.45 8.43 -15.55
N LEU A 16 -2.32 7.62 -14.49
CA LEU A 16 -2.74 7.98 -13.14
C LEU A 16 -1.92 9.14 -12.58
N ARG A 17 -0.60 9.10 -12.74
CA ARG A 17 0.27 10.16 -12.20
C ARG A 17 0.01 11.49 -12.90
N ARG A 18 -0.17 11.48 -14.23
CA ARG A 18 -0.58 12.68 -15.00
C ARG A 18 -2.00 13.15 -14.63
N LEU A 19 -2.93 12.25 -14.36
CA LEU A 19 -4.25 12.62 -13.85
C LEU A 19 -4.13 13.36 -12.50
N ALA A 20 -3.36 12.81 -11.57
CA ALA A 20 -3.18 13.38 -10.24
C ALA A 20 -2.48 14.75 -10.28
N ALA A 21 -1.33 14.84 -10.95
CA ALA A 21 -0.53 16.07 -10.98
C ALA A 21 -1.05 17.09 -11.99
N ASP A 22 -1.14 16.73 -13.28
CA ASP A 22 -1.38 17.70 -14.35
C ASP A 22 -2.85 18.15 -14.41
N GLN A 23 -3.79 17.21 -14.24
CA GLN A 23 -5.23 17.52 -14.40
C GLN A 23 -5.87 17.93 -13.07
N LEU A 24 -5.53 17.23 -12.00
CA LEU A 24 -6.12 17.50 -10.70
C LEU A 24 -5.30 18.45 -9.86
N GLY A 25 -4.01 18.70 -10.15
CA GLY A 25 -3.18 19.58 -9.32
C GLY A 25 -3.03 19.06 -7.88
N LEU A 26 -2.90 17.75 -7.71
CA LEU A 26 -2.58 17.14 -6.43
C LEU A 26 -1.07 17.28 -6.17
N PRO A 27 -0.64 17.57 -4.93
CA PRO A 27 0.78 17.53 -4.59
C PRO A 27 1.30 16.10 -4.81
N THR A 28 2.38 15.96 -5.58
CA THR A 28 3.10 14.69 -5.78
C THR A 28 4.59 14.96 -5.64
N ALA A 29 5.39 13.91 -5.43
CA ALA A 29 6.82 14.03 -5.71
C ALA A 29 7.03 14.46 -7.17
N PRO A 30 7.99 15.36 -7.48
CA PRO A 30 8.36 15.68 -8.85
C PRO A 30 8.72 14.40 -9.61
N PHE A 31 8.22 14.25 -10.84
CA PHE A 31 8.39 13.01 -11.61
C PHE A 31 8.59 13.27 -13.10
N TRP A 32 9.25 12.33 -13.76
CA TRP A 32 9.51 12.32 -15.20
C TRP A 32 9.35 10.91 -15.75
N PHE A 33 8.69 10.79 -16.90
CA PHE A 33 8.62 9.52 -17.64
C PHE A 33 9.63 9.54 -18.79
N VAL A 34 10.46 8.51 -18.84
CA VAL A 34 11.57 8.39 -19.80
C VAL A 34 11.50 7.05 -20.53
N GLY A 35 11.86 7.07 -21.81
CA GLY A 35 11.89 5.92 -22.72
C GLY A 35 13.30 5.49 -23.13
N SER A 36 14.34 6.17 -22.66
CA SER A 36 15.74 5.79 -22.92
C SER A 36 16.68 6.15 -21.76
N LEU A 37 17.85 5.51 -21.73
CA LEU A 37 18.93 5.86 -20.80
C LEU A 37 19.36 7.32 -20.94
N GLY A 38 19.45 7.84 -22.17
CA GLY A 38 19.84 9.23 -22.41
C GLY A 38 18.83 10.23 -21.83
N GLU A 39 17.53 9.94 -21.94
CA GLU A 39 16.49 10.75 -21.28
C GLU A 39 16.60 10.67 -19.75
N LEU A 40 16.86 9.49 -19.18
CA LEU A 40 17.05 9.35 -17.74
C LEU A 40 18.28 10.14 -17.25
N GLN A 41 19.38 10.11 -18.00
CA GLN A 41 20.59 10.90 -17.70
C GLN A 41 20.28 12.40 -17.75
N ALA A 42 19.51 12.86 -18.74
CA ALA A 42 19.10 14.26 -18.83
C ALA A 42 18.22 14.67 -17.64
N VAL A 43 17.28 13.81 -17.24
CA VAL A 43 16.47 14.02 -16.03
C VAL A 43 17.36 14.09 -14.79
N ALA A 44 18.32 13.18 -14.64
CA ALA A 44 19.22 13.17 -13.47
C ALA A 44 20.05 14.46 -13.35
N VAL A 45 20.51 15.02 -14.48
CA VAL A 45 21.20 16.32 -14.49
C VAL A 45 20.25 17.47 -14.13
N HIS A 46 18.99 17.42 -14.57
CA HIS A 46 18.01 18.47 -14.31
C HIS A 46 17.44 18.45 -12.89
N ALA A 47 17.00 17.29 -12.43
CA ALA A 47 16.29 17.08 -11.17
C ALA A 47 17.22 16.97 -9.95
N GLY A 48 18.47 16.57 -10.17
CA GLY A 48 19.41 16.26 -9.09
C GLY A 48 19.14 14.89 -8.45
N PHE A 49 19.81 14.63 -7.32
CA PHE A 49 19.75 13.38 -6.56
C PHE A 49 19.32 13.64 -5.10
N PRO A 50 18.75 12.64 -4.40
CA PRO A 50 18.48 11.28 -4.88
C PRO A 50 17.20 11.17 -5.73
N LEU A 51 17.21 10.20 -6.67
CA LEU A 51 16.06 9.85 -7.50
C LEU A 51 15.57 8.43 -7.19
N LEU A 52 14.26 8.24 -7.13
CA LEU A 52 13.64 6.92 -7.20
C LEU A 52 13.37 6.60 -8.67
N VAL A 53 14.02 5.57 -9.21
CA VAL A 53 13.84 5.09 -10.58
C VAL A 53 13.07 3.78 -10.55
N SER A 54 11.91 3.75 -11.19
CA SER A 54 10.95 2.63 -11.11
C SER A 54 10.35 2.29 -12.47
N PRO A 55 10.05 1.00 -12.75
CA PRO A 55 9.32 0.64 -13.95
C PRO A 55 7.87 1.14 -13.89
N VAL A 56 7.35 1.65 -15.00
CA VAL A 56 5.94 2.09 -15.10
C VAL A 56 4.98 0.92 -15.08
N ALA A 57 5.40 -0.21 -15.64
CA ALA A 57 4.62 -1.44 -15.69
C ALA A 57 5.22 -2.52 -14.77
N GLY A 58 4.37 -3.37 -14.19
CA GLY A 58 4.77 -4.46 -13.31
C GLY A 58 4.40 -4.21 -11.83
N VAL A 59 4.83 -5.13 -10.98
CA VAL A 59 4.54 -5.10 -9.54
C VAL A 59 5.24 -3.90 -8.89
N ALA A 60 4.55 -3.18 -8.00
CA ALA A 60 5.11 -2.02 -7.30
C ALA A 60 6.36 -2.44 -6.49
N GLY A 61 7.38 -1.60 -6.46
CA GLY A 61 8.66 -1.86 -5.79
C GLY A 61 9.62 -2.78 -6.55
N GLN A 62 9.14 -3.76 -7.33
CA GLN A 62 10.01 -4.62 -8.13
C GLN A 62 10.71 -3.83 -9.25
N GLY A 63 12.03 -3.99 -9.35
CA GLY A 63 12.85 -3.26 -10.32
C GLY A 63 13.07 -1.78 -10.00
N SER A 64 12.64 -1.30 -8.84
CA SER A 64 12.85 0.08 -8.40
C SER A 64 14.24 0.27 -7.79
N SER A 65 14.77 1.49 -7.81
CA SER A 65 16.10 1.82 -7.29
C SER A 65 16.16 3.26 -6.82
N VAL A 66 16.70 3.49 -5.62
CA VAL A 66 17.14 4.82 -5.24
C VAL A 66 18.54 5.05 -5.82
N VAL A 67 18.69 6.12 -6.58
CA VAL A 67 19.90 6.55 -7.27
C VAL A 67 20.43 7.76 -6.53
N ALA A 68 21.59 7.60 -5.88
CA ALA A 68 22.23 8.64 -5.08
C ALA A 68 23.22 9.49 -5.89
N GLY A 69 23.60 9.04 -7.09
CA GLY A 69 24.51 9.80 -7.95
C GLY A 69 24.60 9.28 -9.40
N PRO A 70 25.38 9.98 -10.25
CA PRO A 70 25.43 9.73 -11.69
C PRO A 70 25.82 8.30 -12.09
N ASN A 71 26.73 7.68 -11.32
CA ASN A 71 27.25 6.33 -11.61
C ASN A 71 26.19 5.23 -11.40
N GLU A 72 25.09 5.54 -10.72
CA GLU A 72 24.01 4.59 -10.43
C GLU A 72 22.85 4.69 -11.44
N VAL A 73 22.85 5.71 -12.31
CA VAL A 73 21.77 5.97 -13.28
C VAL A 73 21.62 4.83 -14.29
N GLU A 74 22.73 4.39 -14.89
CA GLU A 74 22.70 3.31 -15.88
C GLU A 74 22.31 1.95 -15.28
N PRO A 75 22.89 1.50 -14.14
CA PRO A 75 22.41 0.31 -13.45
C PRO A 75 20.92 0.35 -13.10
N ALA A 76 20.42 1.50 -12.65
CA ALA A 76 19.00 1.68 -12.33
C ALA A 76 18.11 1.60 -13.58
N TRP A 77 18.52 2.20 -14.70
CA TRP A 77 17.83 2.05 -15.98
C TRP A 77 17.75 0.59 -16.41
N GLN A 78 18.88 -0.13 -16.42
CA GLN A 78 18.93 -1.52 -16.85
C GLN A 78 18.02 -2.40 -15.99
N ARG A 79 18.00 -2.16 -14.67
CA ARG A 79 17.10 -2.84 -13.74
C ARG A 79 15.63 -2.56 -14.07
N ALA A 80 15.23 -1.29 -14.12
CA ALA A 80 13.84 -0.90 -14.36
C ALA A 80 13.34 -1.35 -15.75
N ALA A 81 14.11 -1.10 -16.80
CA ALA A 81 13.77 -1.49 -18.17
C ALA A 81 13.73 -3.02 -18.34
N GLY A 82 14.69 -3.74 -17.74
CA GLY A 82 14.75 -5.20 -17.79
C GLY A 82 13.54 -5.90 -17.19
N HIS A 83 12.92 -5.32 -16.15
CA HIS A 83 11.69 -5.83 -15.55
C HIS A 83 10.44 -5.68 -16.44
N GLN A 84 10.48 -4.86 -17.49
CA GLN A 84 9.35 -4.64 -18.42
C GLN A 84 9.40 -5.53 -19.66
N VAL A 85 10.57 -6.09 -19.98
CA VAL A 85 10.80 -6.99 -21.12
C VAL A 85 10.48 -8.43 -20.70
N GLN A 86 9.20 -8.70 -20.38
CA GLN A 86 8.69 -10.07 -20.33
C GLN A 86 8.02 -10.41 -21.67
N PRO A 87 8.09 -11.67 -22.15
CA PRO A 87 7.63 -12.07 -23.48
C PRO A 87 6.14 -11.80 -23.80
N GLN A 88 5.34 -11.42 -22.80
CA GLN A 88 3.92 -11.08 -22.97
C GLN A 88 3.66 -9.61 -23.35
N THR A 89 4.66 -8.71 -23.29
CA THR A 89 4.48 -7.27 -23.60
C THR A 89 4.75 -6.90 -25.06
N GLY A 90 4.90 -7.88 -25.96
CA GLY A 90 4.75 -7.65 -27.41
C GLY A 90 5.70 -6.64 -28.06
N GLY A 91 6.89 -6.40 -27.49
CA GLY A 91 7.89 -5.50 -28.08
C GLY A 91 7.68 -3.99 -27.81
N VAL A 92 6.93 -3.63 -26.75
CA VAL A 92 6.81 -2.23 -26.31
C VAL A 92 8.15 -1.76 -25.73
N SER A 93 8.61 -0.57 -26.14
CA SER A 93 9.81 0.06 -25.59
C SER A 93 9.69 0.25 -24.07
N PRO A 94 10.78 0.05 -23.29
CA PRO A 94 10.74 0.21 -21.85
C PRO A 94 10.34 1.65 -21.49
N ARG A 95 9.52 1.78 -20.45
CA ARG A 95 9.00 3.06 -19.95
C ARG A 95 9.24 3.13 -18.46
N VAL A 96 10.08 4.06 -18.04
CA VAL A 96 10.56 4.20 -16.65
C VAL A 96 10.09 5.53 -16.08
N CYS A 97 9.73 5.53 -14.81
CA CYS A 97 9.45 6.73 -14.03
C CYS A 97 10.68 7.07 -13.18
N ALA A 98 11.14 8.31 -13.22
CA ALA A 98 12.10 8.86 -12.30
C ALA A 98 11.37 9.88 -11.42
N GLU A 99 11.48 9.74 -10.11
CA GLU A 99 10.85 10.63 -9.13
C GLU A 99 11.92 11.23 -8.21
N SER A 100 11.82 12.52 -7.91
CA SER A 100 12.63 13.09 -6.83
C SER A 100 12.24 12.45 -5.51
N VAL A 101 13.23 12.01 -4.74
CA VAL A 101 12.97 11.50 -3.39
C VAL A 101 12.61 12.68 -2.50
N VAL A 102 11.41 12.62 -1.93
CA VAL A 102 10.95 13.58 -0.92
C VAL A 102 11.21 13.00 0.47
N GLU A 103 11.46 13.88 1.44
CA GLU A 103 11.53 13.47 2.84
C GLU A 103 10.14 13.04 3.30
N ILE A 104 10.07 11.87 3.95
CA ILE A 104 8.82 11.28 4.44
C ILE A 104 9.02 10.81 5.87
N GLU A 105 8.07 11.11 6.75
CA GLU A 105 8.03 10.57 8.11
C GLU A 105 7.38 9.19 8.12
N PHE A 106 6.29 9.01 7.36
CA PHE A 106 5.59 7.74 7.25
C PHE A 106 4.64 7.71 6.03
N LEU A 107 4.31 6.49 5.60
CA LEU A 107 3.33 6.21 4.56
C LEU A 107 1.95 5.98 5.17
N VAL A 108 0.91 6.47 4.47
CA VAL A 108 -0.48 6.34 4.88
C VAL A 108 -1.35 5.84 3.75
N THR A 109 -2.14 4.80 4.02
CA THR A 109 -3.31 4.45 3.23
C THR A 109 -4.54 5.16 3.80
N MET A 110 -5.13 6.07 3.04
CA MET A 110 -6.45 6.65 3.32
C MET A 110 -7.53 5.84 2.61
N ILE A 111 -8.31 5.08 3.38
CA ILE A 111 -9.44 4.31 2.84
C ILE A 111 -10.63 5.24 2.63
N VAL A 112 -11.08 5.34 1.38
CA VAL A 112 -12.24 6.12 0.95
C VAL A 112 -13.37 5.19 0.54
N VAL A 113 -14.54 5.33 1.16
CA VAL A 113 -15.74 4.57 0.83
C VAL A 113 -16.69 5.45 0.03
N CYS A 114 -16.95 5.08 -1.21
CA CYS A 114 -17.92 5.72 -2.10
C CYS A 114 -19.20 4.90 -2.18
N SER A 115 -20.29 5.42 -1.65
CA SER A 115 -21.63 4.80 -1.66
C SER A 115 -22.64 5.69 -2.40
N GLN A 116 -23.91 5.28 -2.46
CA GLN A 116 -24.99 6.13 -2.96
C GLN A 116 -25.77 6.68 -1.78
N GLY A 117 -25.84 7.99 -1.68
CA GLY A 117 -26.75 8.69 -0.79
C GLY A 117 -28.02 9.16 -1.53
N PRO A 118 -29.00 9.69 -0.79
CA PRO A 118 -30.25 10.21 -1.36
C PRO A 118 -30.04 11.37 -2.34
N ASN A 119 -28.96 12.14 -2.17
CA ASN A 119 -28.65 13.33 -2.97
C ASN A 119 -27.46 13.13 -3.94
N GLY A 120 -27.08 11.87 -4.20
CA GLY A 120 -25.93 11.53 -5.05
C GLY A 120 -24.82 10.77 -4.30
N PRO A 121 -23.61 10.68 -4.89
CA PRO A 121 -22.51 9.93 -4.30
C PRO A 121 -22.13 10.46 -2.91
N LEU A 122 -22.05 9.57 -1.94
CA LEU A 122 -21.56 9.85 -0.59
C LEU A 122 -20.11 9.35 -0.48
N ILE A 123 -19.24 10.17 0.12
CA ILE A 123 -17.83 9.86 0.36
C ILE A 123 -17.58 9.89 1.86
N GLU A 124 -17.12 8.77 2.39
CA GLU A 124 -16.74 8.60 3.78
C GLU A 124 -15.29 8.12 3.88
N PHE A 125 -14.66 8.36 5.02
CA PHE A 125 -13.25 8.05 5.25
C PHE A 125 -13.10 7.20 6.50
N CYS A 126 -12.32 6.14 6.41
CA CYS A 126 -11.84 5.46 7.61
C CYS A 126 -10.76 6.31 8.31
N ALA A 127 -10.43 5.96 9.54
CA ALA A 127 -9.25 6.50 10.20
C ALA A 127 -7.97 6.16 9.38
N PRO A 128 -6.97 7.05 9.31
CA PRO A 128 -5.75 6.82 8.52
C PRO A 128 -5.04 5.52 8.92
N ILE A 129 -4.55 4.76 7.95
CA ILE A 129 -3.78 3.54 8.19
C ILE A 129 -2.32 3.85 7.92
N GLY A 130 -1.46 3.75 8.93
CA GLY A 130 -0.01 3.85 8.74
C GLY A 130 0.53 2.50 8.34
N HIS A 131 1.55 2.48 7.50
CA HIS A 131 2.21 1.24 7.13
C HIS A 131 3.68 1.46 6.75
N ARG A 132 4.43 0.37 6.80
CA ARG A 132 5.82 0.31 6.35
C ARG A 132 6.19 -1.12 5.97
N ASP A 133 7.20 -1.24 5.13
CA ASP A 133 7.91 -2.51 4.97
C ASP A 133 8.80 -2.73 6.21
N ALA A 134 8.66 -3.89 6.86
CA ALA A 134 9.51 -4.29 7.98
C ALA A 134 10.86 -4.85 7.47
N ASP A 135 11.80 -5.13 8.39
CA ASP A 135 13.20 -5.50 8.08
C ASP A 135 13.38 -6.70 7.13
N ALA A 136 12.34 -7.52 6.93
CA ALA A 136 12.32 -8.67 6.02
C ALA A 136 11.45 -8.46 4.75
N GLY A 137 11.00 -7.23 4.48
CA GLY A 137 10.06 -6.92 3.39
C GLY A 137 8.60 -7.30 3.70
N GLU A 138 8.30 -7.67 4.95
CA GLU A 138 6.94 -7.95 5.40
C GLU A 138 6.19 -6.65 5.70
N LEU A 139 5.00 -6.48 5.15
CA LEU A 139 4.17 -5.31 5.39
C LEU A 139 3.63 -5.31 6.83
N GLU A 140 3.97 -4.28 7.59
CA GLU A 140 3.34 -3.93 8.88
C GLU A 140 2.41 -2.75 8.66
N SER A 141 1.19 -2.81 9.20
CA SER A 141 0.22 -1.72 9.15
C SER A 141 -0.50 -1.53 10.49
N TRP A 142 -0.98 -0.32 10.75
CA TRP A 142 -1.68 0.02 11.98
C TRP A 142 -2.72 1.13 11.79
N GLN A 143 -3.70 1.15 12.68
CA GLN A 143 -4.76 2.16 12.67
C GLN A 143 -5.06 2.59 14.12
N PRO A 144 -5.26 3.89 14.41
CA PRO A 144 -5.08 5.00 13.49
C PRO A 144 -3.59 5.40 13.39
N GLN A 145 -3.14 5.83 12.22
CA GLN A 145 -1.95 6.67 12.12
C GLN A 145 -2.29 8.07 12.64
N LYS A 146 -1.47 8.57 13.57
CA LYS A 146 -1.60 9.94 14.06
C LYS A 146 -1.16 10.91 12.96
N LEU A 147 -2.04 11.85 12.66
CA LEU A 147 -1.81 12.98 11.76
C LEU A 147 -2.15 14.26 12.52
N SER A 148 -1.49 15.37 12.18
CA SER A 148 -1.99 16.68 12.57
C SER A 148 -3.36 16.92 11.94
N THR A 149 -4.13 17.88 12.47
CA THR A 149 -5.40 18.26 11.86
C THR A 149 -5.21 18.74 10.41
N ALA A 150 -4.15 19.53 10.15
CA ALA A 150 -3.84 20.03 8.82
C ALA A 150 -3.50 18.90 7.84
N ALA A 151 -2.65 17.95 8.23
CA ALA A 151 -2.32 16.79 7.42
C ALA A 151 -3.54 15.89 7.16
N LEU A 152 -4.39 15.67 8.16
CA LEU A 152 -5.61 14.87 8.00
C LEU A 152 -6.59 15.52 7.01
N ASP A 153 -6.78 16.83 7.09
CA ASP A 153 -7.67 17.57 6.20
C ASP A 153 -7.11 17.61 4.77
N ALA A 154 -5.79 17.80 4.62
CA ALA A 154 -5.10 17.70 3.33
C ALA A 154 -5.23 16.29 2.72
N ALA A 155 -4.99 15.24 3.51
CA ALA A 155 -5.13 13.85 3.11
C ALA A 155 -6.55 13.53 2.62
N LYS A 156 -7.58 13.95 3.38
CA LYS A 156 -8.99 13.78 2.96
C LYS A 156 -9.31 14.55 1.69
N SER A 157 -8.80 15.77 1.54
CA SER A 157 -8.99 16.60 0.35
C SER A 157 -8.39 15.96 -0.90
N ILE A 158 -7.13 15.52 -0.81
CA ILE A 158 -6.43 14.81 -1.89
C ILE A 158 -7.18 13.54 -2.27
N ALA A 159 -7.50 12.71 -1.27
CA ALA A 159 -8.20 11.44 -1.46
C ALA A 159 -9.60 11.64 -2.08
N ALA A 160 -10.36 12.65 -1.64
CA ALA A 160 -11.65 12.98 -2.23
C ALA A 160 -11.54 13.37 -3.71
N ARG A 161 -10.54 14.18 -4.08
CA ARG A 161 -10.35 14.68 -5.44
C ARG A 161 -10.01 13.56 -6.41
N ILE A 162 -9.03 12.71 -6.07
CA ILE A 162 -8.66 11.58 -6.94
C ILE A 162 -9.80 10.57 -7.08
N VAL A 163 -10.47 10.24 -5.98
CA VAL A 163 -11.58 9.26 -6.01
C VAL A 163 -12.79 9.79 -6.77
N LYS A 164 -13.12 11.10 -6.65
CA LYS A 164 -14.16 11.72 -7.49
C LYS A 164 -13.82 11.67 -8.97
N ALA A 165 -12.55 11.86 -9.34
CA ALA A 165 -12.11 11.81 -10.73
C ALA A 165 -12.18 10.39 -11.33
N LEU A 166 -11.88 9.36 -10.52
CA LEU A 166 -12.02 7.95 -10.91
C LEU A 166 -13.49 7.52 -11.01
N GLY A 167 -14.29 7.93 -10.01
CA GLY A 167 -15.71 7.64 -9.89
C GLY A 167 -16.04 6.17 -9.64
N GLY A 168 -17.32 5.88 -9.45
CA GLY A 168 -17.83 4.55 -9.11
C GLY A 168 -18.11 4.38 -7.62
N ARG A 169 -18.64 3.20 -7.26
CA ARG A 169 -19.02 2.86 -5.87
C ARG A 169 -18.11 1.77 -5.34
N GLY A 170 -17.70 1.84 -4.09
CA GLY A 170 -16.77 0.89 -3.50
C GLY A 170 -15.73 1.59 -2.65
N VAL A 171 -14.66 0.88 -2.38
CA VAL A 171 -13.53 1.30 -1.58
C VAL A 171 -12.36 1.62 -2.49
N PHE A 172 -11.67 2.70 -2.14
CA PHE A 172 -10.42 3.11 -2.75
C PHE A 172 -9.37 3.24 -1.63
N GLY A 173 -8.19 2.68 -1.84
CA GLY A 173 -7.03 2.90 -0.96
C GLY A 173 -6.14 3.96 -1.59
N VAL A 174 -6.17 5.18 -1.05
CA VAL A 174 -5.33 6.29 -1.53
C VAL A 174 -4.03 6.29 -0.74
N GLU A 175 -2.91 6.08 -1.41
CA GLU A 175 -1.58 6.05 -0.83
C GLU A 175 -1.00 7.47 -0.77
N LEU A 176 -0.54 7.86 0.42
CA LEU A 176 -0.07 9.20 0.73
C LEU A 176 1.29 9.12 1.43
N MET A 177 2.18 10.03 1.06
CA MET A 177 3.45 10.29 1.75
C MET A 177 3.27 11.52 2.65
N ILE A 178 3.64 11.40 3.93
CA ILE A 178 3.43 12.44 4.94
C ILE A 178 4.77 12.93 5.48
N ASN A 179 4.93 14.26 5.56
CA ASN A 179 6.06 14.92 6.21
C ASN A 179 5.55 16.15 6.99
N GLY A 180 5.41 16.05 8.31
CA GLY A 180 4.68 17.02 9.11
C GLY A 180 3.25 17.29 8.59
N ASP A 181 3.02 18.51 8.13
CA ASP A 181 1.74 18.96 7.56
C ASP A 181 1.67 18.81 6.03
N GLU A 182 2.77 18.45 5.38
CA GLU A 182 2.83 18.23 3.94
C GLU A 182 2.35 16.82 3.58
N VAL A 183 1.45 16.73 2.59
CA VAL A 183 0.84 15.48 2.14
C VAL A 183 0.95 15.37 0.64
N TYR A 184 1.64 14.33 0.18
CA TYR A 184 1.86 14.04 -1.23
C TYR A 184 1.08 12.79 -1.64
N PHE A 185 0.36 12.88 -2.75
CA PHE A 185 -0.25 11.73 -3.40
C PHE A 185 0.84 10.82 -3.99
N ALA A 186 0.76 9.53 -3.69
CA ALA A 186 1.65 8.51 -4.24
C ALA A 186 0.93 7.62 -5.27
N ASP A 187 -0.21 7.05 -4.89
CA ASP A 187 -0.95 6.10 -5.72
C ASP A 187 -2.42 5.97 -5.25
N VAL A 188 -3.25 5.26 -6.00
CA VAL A 188 -4.59 4.85 -5.57
C VAL A 188 -4.94 3.47 -6.11
N THR A 189 -5.49 2.64 -5.24
CA THR A 189 -6.03 1.32 -5.57
C THR A 189 -7.55 1.32 -5.50
N VAL A 190 -8.19 0.51 -6.34
CA VAL A 190 -9.66 0.35 -6.38
C VAL A 190 -10.14 -0.92 -5.67
N CYS A 191 -9.24 -1.57 -4.93
CA CYS A 191 -9.53 -2.75 -4.13
C CYS A 191 -8.73 -2.68 -2.83
N PRO A 192 -9.17 -3.39 -1.77
CA PRO A 192 -8.45 -3.40 -0.51
C PRO A 192 -6.99 -3.88 -0.67
N ALA A 193 -6.04 -3.05 -0.26
CA ALA A 193 -4.61 -3.36 -0.28
C ALA A 193 -4.20 -4.15 0.98
N GLY A 194 -2.94 -4.63 1.00
CA GLY A 194 -2.39 -5.38 2.13
C GLY A 194 -2.44 -4.61 3.46
N SER A 195 -2.23 -3.30 3.44
CA SER A 195 -2.30 -2.43 4.63
C SER A 195 -3.71 -2.40 5.23
N ALA A 196 -4.74 -2.66 4.43
CA ALA A 196 -6.13 -2.58 4.86
C ALA A 196 -6.59 -3.79 5.71
N TRP A 197 -5.77 -4.84 5.83
CA TRP A 197 -6.09 -5.98 6.70
C TRP A 197 -6.27 -5.61 8.17
N VAL A 198 -5.62 -4.54 8.64
CA VAL A 198 -5.81 -4.02 10.00
C VAL A 198 -7.29 -3.75 10.31
N THR A 199 -8.07 -3.32 9.31
CA THR A 199 -9.49 -2.99 9.45
C THR A 199 -10.36 -4.18 9.89
N VAL A 200 -9.88 -5.42 9.72
CA VAL A 200 -10.58 -6.63 10.16
C VAL A 200 -10.80 -6.64 11.67
N ARG A 201 -9.88 -6.03 12.43
CA ARG A 201 -9.96 -5.98 13.90
C ARG A 201 -10.11 -4.58 14.45
N SER A 202 -9.70 -3.54 13.71
CA SER A 202 -9.77 -2.16 14.18
C SER A 202 -11.11 -1.47 13.89
N GLN A 203 -11.93 -1.97 12.96
CA GLN A 203 -13.21 -1.36 12.58
C GLN A 203 -14.41 -2.26 12.85
N ARG A 204 -15.59 -1.64 13.00
CA ARG A 204 -16.86 -2.37 13.09
C ARG A 204 -17.17 -3.13 11.81
N LEU A 205 -16.92 -2.48 10.67
CA LEU A 205 -16.97 -3.07 9.34
C LEU A 205 -15.58 -3.03 8.76
N SER A 206 -15.05 -4.20 8.39
CA SER A 206 -13.77 -4.28 7.69
C SER A 206 -13.84 -3.62 6.31
N VAL A 207 -12.69 -3.32 5.73
CA VAL A 207 -12.59 -2.79 4.36
C VAL A 207 -13.29 -3.70 3.32
N PHE A 208 -13.27 -5.02 3.53
CA PHE A 208 -13.86 -6.01 2.65
C PHE A 208 -15.40 -5.96 2.70
N GLU A 209 -15.90 -5.83 3.92
CA GLU A 209 -17.30 -5.62 4.22
C GLU A 209 -17.82 -4.28 3.68
N LEU A 210 -17.04 -3.21 3.82
CA LEU A 210 -17.34 -1.88 3.28
C LEU A 210 -17.39 -1.92 1.75
N GLN A 211 -16.44 -2.60 1.11
CA GLN A 211 -16.44 -2.81 -0.34
C GLN A 211 -17.72 -3.52 -0.80
N ALA A 212 -18.07 -4.65 -0.16
CA ALA A 212 -19.28 -5.39 -0.52
C ALA A 212 -20.55 -4.53 -0.34
N ARG A 213 -20.70 -3.86 0.81
CA ARG A 213 -21.87 -3.03 1.10
C ARG A 213 -22.00 -1.83 0.15
N ALA A 214 -20.90 -1.12 -0.11
CA ALA A 214 -20.89 0.01 -1.04
C ALA A 214 -21.23 -0.41 -2.48
N ILE A 215 -20.79 -1.59 -2.92
CA ILE A 215 -21.14 -2.15 -4.23
C ILE A 215 -22.62 -2.51 -4.30
N LEU A 216 -23.15 -3.15 -3.26
CA LEU A 216 -24.54 -3.60 -3.16
C LEU A 216 -25.54 -2.48 -2.86
N GLY A 217 -25.06 -1.25 -2.57
CA GLY A 217 -25.92 -0.12 -2.21
C GLY A 217 -26.52 -0.25 -0.81
N LEU A 218 -25.85 -0.97 0.08
CA LEU A 218 -26.23 -1.11 1.48
C LEU A 218 -25.60 0.01 2.33
N ALA A 219 -26.13 0.23 3.52
CA ALA A 219 -25.56 1.18 4.47
C ALA A 219 -24.11 0.81 4.82
N VAL A 220 -23.24 1.80 4.87
CA VAL A 220 -21.83 1.67 5.26
C VAL A 220 -21.59 2.40 6.56
N ASP A 221 -20.48 2.08 7.23
CA ASP A 221 -20.07 2.72 8.47
C ASP A 221 -18.57 2.60 8.63
N THR A 222 -17.89 3.73 8.62
CA THR A 222 -16.43 3.85 8.70
C THR A 222 -15.92 3.93 10.13
N LEU A 223 -16.78 3.70 11.13
CA LEU A 223 -16.44 3.76 12.54
C LEU A 223 -15.35 2.76 12.92
N MET A 224 -14.30 3.33 13.51
CA MET A 224 -13.23 2.61 14.17
C MET A 224 -13.67 2.23 15.59
N ILE A 225 -13.38 1.00 16.01
CA ILE A 225 -13.78 0.46 17.34
C ILE A 225 -12.61 0.27 18.29
N SER A 226 -11.39 0.05 17.79
CA SER A 226 -10.20 -0.16 18.64
C SER A 226 -8.92 0.06 17.84
N PRO A 227 -7.86 0.66 18.42
CA PRO A 227 -6.54 0.67 17.80
C PRO A 227 -6.08 -0.74 17.47
N GLY A 228 -5.52 -0.90 16.27
CA GLY A 228 -5.15 -2.21 15.75
C GLY A 228 -3.88 -2.18 14.93
N ALA A 229 -3.29 -3.36 14.76
CA ALA A 229 -2.17 -3.58 13.88
C ALA A 229 -2.33 -4.90 13.12
N ALA A 230 -1.71 -4.97 11.95
CA ALA A 230 -1.61 -6.16 11.12
C ALA A 230 -0.17 -6.33 10.64
N ARG A 231 0.28 -7.58 10.54
CA ARG A 231 1.57 -7.93 9.95
C ARG A 231 1.38 -9.09 8.97
N VAL A 232 1.81 -8.90 7.74
CA VAL A 232 1.81 -9.98 6.73
C VAL A 232 2.86 -11.01 7.11
N ILE A 233 2.48 -12.28 7.03
CA ILE A 233 3.32 -13.44 7.23
C ILE A 233 3.65 -13.99 5.86
N ASN A 234 4.94 -14.04 5.50
CA ASN A 234 5.40 -14.62 4.24
C ASN A 234 6.53 -15.63 4.49
N PRO A 235 6.32 -16.94 4.23
CA PRO A 235 7.32 -17.97 4.49
C PRO A 235 8.58 -17.84 3.62
N ASP A 236 8.49 -17.19 2.44
CA ASP A 236 9.62 -17.06 1.51
C ASP A 236 10.73 -16.11 2.02
N HIS A 237 10.42 -15.20 2.96
CA HIS A 237 11.36 -14.23 3.50
C HIS A 237 11.89 -14.58 4.89
N THR A 238 11.29 -15.56 5.57
CA THR A 238 11.55 -15.83 6.99
C THR A 238 12.14 -17.19 7.29
N ALA A 239 12.18 -18.11 6.31
CA ALA A 239 12.88 -19.38 6.48
C ALA A 239 13.66 -19.73 5.20
N GLY A 240 14.96 -20.03 5.35
CA GLY A 240 15.74 -20.62 4.28
C GLY A 240 15.06 -21.90 3.78
N ARG A 241 14.34 -21.81 2.66
CA ARG A 241 13.73 -22.95 1.95
C ARG A 241 12.96 -23.96 2.83
N ALA A 242 12.37 -23.54 3.96
CA ALA A 242 11.48 -24.41 4.72
C ALA A 242 10.10 -24.41 4.03
N ALA A 243 9.83 -25.51 3.34
CA ALA A 243 8.59 -25.97 2.71
C ALA A 243 7.51 -24.89 2.44
N VAL A 244 7.63 -24.26 1.28
CA VAL A 244 6.47 -23.68 0.56
C VAL A 244 5.31 -24.69 0.61
N GLY A 245 4.22 -24.36 1.29
CA GLY A 245 2.99 -25.16 1.23
C GLY A 245 2.45 -25.75 2.52
N ALA A 246 3.18 -25.75 3.64
CA ALA A 246 2.68 -26.31 4.90
C ALA A 246 1.87 -25.29 5.71
N ALA A 247 0.77 -25.72 6.32
CA ALA A 247 0.07 -24.91 7.33
C ALA A 247 0.95 -24.83 8.60
N PRO A 248 0.88 -23.73 9.38
CA PRO A 248 1.60 -23.63 10.64
C PRO A 248 1.22 -24.80 11.58
N PRO A 249 2.17 -25.37 12.33
CA PRO A 249 1.86 -26.45 13.25
C PRO A 249 0.93 -25.98 14.38
N ALA A 250 0.21 -26.93 14.99
CA ALA A 250 -0.86 -26.61 15.93
C ALA A 250 -0.38 -25.90 17.20
N ASP A 251 0.85 -26.20 17.65
CA ASP A 251 1.52 -25.55 18.78
C ASP A 251 1.90 -24.10 18.46
N ALA A 252 2.41 -23.82 17.25
CA ALA A 252 2.68 -22.46 16.79
C ALA A 252 1.40 -21.64 16.72
N LEU A 253 0.30 -22.21 16.20
CA LEU A 253 -1.02 -21.57 16.22
C LEU A 253 -1.52 -21.30 17.63
N THR A 254 -1.37 -22.28 18.54
CA THR A 254 -1.74 -22.13 19.95
C THR A 254 -0.93 -21.03 20.62
N GLY A 255 0.37 -20.96 20.35
CA GLY A 255 1.24 -19.89 20.80
C GLY A 255 0.77 -18.54 20.27
N ALA A 256 0.58 -18.41 18.96
CA ALA A 256 0.16 -17.17 18.31
C ALA A 256 -1.19 -16.64 18.84
N LEU A 257 -2.19 -17.52 18.97
CA LEU A 257 -3.51 -17.19 19.50
C LEU A 257 -3.54 -17.03 21.02
N GLY A 258 -2.47 -17.40 21.72
CA GLY A 258 -2.27 -17.12 23.14
C GLY A 258 -1.88 -15.66 23.43
N VAL A 259 -1.51 -14.88 22.40
CA VAL A 259 -1.25 -13.43 22.56
C VAL A 259 -2.58 -12.72 22.82
N PRO A 260 -2.68 -11.84 23.85
CA PRO A 260 -3.94 -11.17 24.15
C PRO A 260 -4.48 -10.34 22.98
N GLU A 261 -5.80 -10.38 22.78
CA GLU A 261 -6.52 -9.62 21.74
C GLU A 261 -6.00 -9.80 20.30
N SER A 262 -5.36 -10.95 20.01
CA SER A 262 -4.84 -11.26 18.68
C SER A 262 -5.81 -12.05 17.80
N ASP A 263 -5.42 -12.22 16.54
CA ASP A 263 -5.97 -13.18 15.60
C ASP A 263 -4.93 -13.58 14.55
N VAL A 264 -5.23 -14.62 13.79
CA VAL A 264 -4.45 -15.03 12.63
C VAL A 264 -5.38 -15.40 11.48
N VAL A 265 -5.13 -14.83 10.31
CA VAL A 265 -5.75 -15.28 9.05
C VAL A 265 -4.69 -16.00 8.24
N ILE A 266 -4.86 -17.30 8.00
CA ILE A 266 -3.95 -18.09 7.16
C ILE A 266 -4.55 -18.29 5.78
N PHE A 267 -3.79 -17.95 4.75
CA PHE A 267 -4.04 -18.30 3.36
C PHE A 267 -3.27 -19.59 3.03
N GLY A 268 -3.75 -20.34 2.04
CA GLY A 268 -3.04 -21.55 1.60
C GLY A 268 -1.57 -21.27 1.28
N ARG A 269 -0.68 -22.20 1.65
CA ARG A 269 0.79 -22.14 1.48
C ARG A 269 1.55 -21.24 2.46
N GLY A 270 1.08 -21.09 3.70
CA GLY A 270 1.84 -20.45 4.78
C GLY A 270 1.84 -18.92 4.74
N LEU A 271 1.24 -18.31 3.71
CA LEU A 271 0.94 -16.88 3.71
C LEU A 271 -0.15 -16.59 4.75
N GLY A 272 -0.06 -15.47 5.45
CA GLY A 272 -1.09 -15.10 6.40
C GLY A 272 -1.01 -13.65 6.85
N VAL A 273 -1.89 -13.29 7.77
CA VAL A 273 -1.87 -12.00 8.45
C VAL A 273 -2.03 -12.24 9.94
N ALA A 274 -1.05 -11.80 10.72
CA ALA A 274 -1.16 -11.64 12.16
C ALA A 274 -1.89 -10.34 12.47
N LEU A 275 -2.89 -10.39 13.33
CA LEU A 275 -3.73 -9.25 13.69
C LEU A 275 -3.71 -9.07 15.21
N ALA A 276 -3.79 -7.84 15.68
CA ALA A 276 -3.98 -7.56 17.10
C ALA A 276 -4.65 -6.21 17.34
N THR A 277 -5.40 -6.11 18.43
CA THR A 277 -5.89 -4.84 18.99
C THR A 277 -5.27 -4.58 20.36
N ALA A 278 -5.29 -3.31 20.76
CA ALA A 278 -4.93 -2.88 22.11
C ALA A 278 -5.45 -1.44 22.34
N PRO A 279 -5.46 -0.95 23.60
CA PRO A 279 -5.80 0.45 23.88
C PRO A 279 -4.87 1.47 23.19
N GLU A 280 -3.65 1.06 22.82
CA GLU A 280 -2.67 1.90 22.13
C GLU A 280 -2.08 1.19 20.90
N VAL A 281 -1.88 1.94 19.81
CA VAL A 281 -1.29 1.44 18.56
C VAL A 281 0.07 0.78 18.79
N ALA A 282 0.90 1.33 19.67
CA ALA A 282 2.23 0.78 19.95
C ALA A 282 2.15 -0.67 20.49
N ILE A 283 1.21 -0.91 21.40
CA ILE A 283 0.96 -2.23 22.00
C ILE A 283 0.33 -3.17 20.97
N ALA A 284 -0.62 -2.69 20.16
CA ALA A 284 -1.24 -3.49 19.10
C ALA A 284 -0.17 -3.97 18.10
N ARG A 285 0.77 -3.09 17.72
CA ARG A 285 1.89 -3.44 16.85
C ARG A 285 2.82 -4.46 17.48
N GLU A 286 3.16 -4.31 18.76
CA GLU A 286 3.97 -5.31 19.47
C GLU A 286 3.30 -6.69 19.45
N ARG A 287 2.02 -6.76 19.79
CA ARG A 287 1.24 -7.99 19.78
C ARG A 287 1.17 -8.63 18.40
N ALA A 288 0.91 -7.85 17.34
CA ALA A 288 0.88 -8.37 15.98
C ALA A 288 2.25 -8.93 15.54
N ARG A 289 3.35 -8.30 15.98
CA ARG A 289 4.71 -8.80 15.74
C ARG A 289 5.00 -10.08 16.52
N GLU A 290 4.55 -10.18 17.76
CA GLU A 290 4.66 -11.38 18.58
C GLU A 290 3.87 -12.56 18.00
N VAL A 291 2.66 -12.31 17.51
CA VAL A 291 1.84 -13.33 16.82
C VAL A 291 2.57 -13.85 15.58
N ALA A 292 3.09 -12.94 14.74
CA ALA A 292 3.84 -13.33 13.54
C ALA A 292 5.12 -14.12 13.88
N SER A 293 5.86 -13.74 14.92
CA SER A 293 7.08 -14.45 15.31
C SER A 293 6.82 -15.85 15.84
N ARG A 294 5.73 -16.05 16.59
CA ARG A 294 5.30 -17.38 17.10
C ARG A 294 4.91 -18.36 15.99
N LEU A 295 4.49 -17.86 14.83
CA LEU A 295 4.17 -18.68 13.65
C LEU A 295 5.39 -19.07 12.82
N ASN A 296 6.52 -18.40 13.02
CA ASN A 296 7.78 -18.64 12.30
C ASN A 296 8.75 -19.58 13.05
N VAL A 297 8.32 -20.23 14.13
CA VAL A 297 9.18 -21.15 14.89
C VAL A 297 9.24 -22.50 14.16
N PRO A 298 10.43 -23.01 13.79
CA PRO A 298 10.58 -24.36 13.25
C PRO A 298 10.12 -25.38 14.27
N ASP A 299 9.49 -26.47 13.83
CA ASP A 299 9.05 -27.55 14.71
C ASP A 299 10.26 -28.09 15.49
N SER A 300 10.27 -27.89 16.81
CA SER A 300 11.36 -28.34 17.70
C SER A 300 11.35 -29.86 17.95
N ARG A 301 10.65 -30.62 17.12
CA ARG A 301 10.60 -32.09 17.12
C ARG A 301 11.22 -32.66 15.83
N GLU A 302 12.54 -32.60 15.74
CA GLU A 302 13.36 -33.53 14.94
C GLU A 302 14.45 -34.17 15.81
#